data_AF-A0A857JBA3-F1
#
_entry.id   AF-A0A857JBA3-F1
#
_cell.length_a   1.000
_cell.length_b   1.000
_cell.length_c   1.000
_cell.angle_alpha   90.00
_cell.angle_beta   90.00
_cell.angle_gamma   90.00
#
_symmetry.space_group_name_H-M   'P 1'
#
loop_
_entity.id
_entity.type
_entity.pdbx_description
1 polymer ?
#
loop_
_entity_poly.entity_id
_entity_poly.type
_entity_poly.pdbx_seq_one_letter_code
_entity_poly.pdbx_strand_id
1 'polypeptide(L)'
;MIAYHYLLISSTLDCSVIAPLAAHCMSEGRLSEAAVAALAAGETANDPLKHARLRQVCGDIHLLRGALEDAEEAYRHSLKGLESSPETEALSCRSAGLLAMFQRRFETAASCFHKILGSACTRPARFEAHMLMAGILFESGLRSRARDLLNTVSSEAAAAANFAWQQLALLMLHDFDVRATVQQQTELRDDIYWQSLGTPATPSALMEMPVVSGEVDPAVARLIEQRADQLSRALALARGQASDSLTLQSCLSNTRILSPQCHQTVVLEMTQAALAGKLVHIAEILIVGGGSTALQRNLANADGTDPQQRQLVYCYAKLRLLQGLSDQGLAMYAGYALLAMQSMRSVYPIAQRFDEKPASHYAVVKDDISARLPARYRRAYQYMLAHSHVSTLSINDVANVIGVSERALQLAFKEHIGLSPREVLRRHRMQKIREDLQEATGAGVMEVAMKHGIRNRTALTAGYRRYYNETPSKTTMG
;
A
#
# COMPACT_ATOMS: atom_id res chain seq x y z
N MET A 1 -10.38 -4.58 0.75
CA MET A 1 -9.63 -3.31 0.71
C MET A 1 -10.05 -2.57 -0.53
N ILE A 2 -10.29 -1.27 -0.42
CA ILE A 2 -10.57 -0.39 -1.57
C ILE A 2 -9.53 -0.58 -2.68
N ALA A 3 -8.27 -0.82 -2.29
CA ALA A 3 -7.11 -0.99 -3.16
C ALA A 3 -7.29 -1.93 -4.35
N TYR A 4 -8.07 -3.02 -4.23
CA TYR A 4 -8.26 -3.96 -5.35
C TYR A 4 -8.99 -3.30 -6.54
N HIS A 5 -10.04 -2.51 -6.29
CA HIS A 5 -10.80 -1.84 -7.36
C HIS A 5 -9.93 -0.77 -8.04
N TYR A 6 -9.22 0.02 -7.27
CA TYR A 6 -8.41 1.12 -7.82
C TYR A 6 -7.13 0.62 -8.47
N LEU A 7 -6.56 -0.52 -8.02
CA LEU A 7 -5.50 -1.20 -8.76
C LEU A 7 -6.02 -1.68 -10.11
N LEU A 8 -7.18 -2.36 -10.17
CA LEU A 8 -7.76 -2.80 -11.44
C LEU A 8 -7.99 -1.63 -12.40
N ILE A 9 -8.59 -0.53 -11.93
CA ILE A 9 -8.87 0.64 -12.78
C ILE A 9 -7.56 1.33 -13.21
N SER A 10 -6.61 1.54 -12.29
CA SER A 10 -5.33 2.18 -12.59
C SER A 10 -4.48 1.35 -13.57
N SER A 11 -4.37 0.05 -13.36
CA SER A 11 -3.64 -0.85 -14.27
C SER A 11 -4.31 -0.95 -15.64
N THR A 12 -5.65 -0.88 -15.71
CA THR A 12 -6.38 -0.80 -16.98
C THR A 12 -6.10 0.52 -17.69
N LEU A 13 -6.04 1.63 -16.96
CA LEU A 13 -5.67 2.94 -17.49
C LEU A 13 -4.23 2.93 -18.03
N ASP A 14 -3.29 2.35 -17.29
CA ASP A 14 -1.88 2.27 -17.69
C ASP A 14 -1.67 1.47 -18.99
N CYS A 15 -2.47 0.43 -19.21
CA CYS A 15 -2.36 -0.40 -20.41
C CYS A 15 -3.31 0.00 -21.55
N SER A 16 -4.31 0.84 -21.31
CA SER A 16 -5.33 1.24 -22.32
C SER A 16 -4.74 1.69 -23.66
N VAL A 17 -3.70 2.52 -23.62
CA VAL A 17 -3.06 3.07 -24.83
C VAL A 17 -2.06 2.09 -25.45
N ILE A 18 -1.31 1.35 -24.64
CA ILE A 18 -0.16 0.54 -25.10
C ILE A 18 -0.51 -0.93 -25.34
N ALA A 19 -1.60 -1.43 -24.76
CA ALA A 19 -2.15 -2.77 -24.94
C ALA A 19 -3.69 -2.74 -24.81
N PRO A 20 -4.41 -2.15 -25.79
CA PRO A 20 -5.88 -1.99 -25.71
C PRO A 20 -6.64 -3.30 -25.51
N LEU A 21 -6.17 -4.40 -26.11
CA LEU A 21 -6.76 -5.72 -25.90
C LEU A 21 -6.66 -6.19 -24.44
N ALA A 22 -5.52 -5.92 -23.80
CA ALA A 22 -5.35 -6.25 -22.38
C ALA A 22 -6.32 -5.43 -21.53
N ALA A 23 -6.42 -4.12 -21.76
CA ALA A 23 -7.35 -3.24 -21.06
C ALA A 23 -8.81 -3.69 -21.23
N HIS A 24 -9.21 -4.05 -22.45
CA HIS A 24 -10.54 -4.58 -22.73
C HIS A 24 -10.80 -5.87 -21.95
N CYS A 25 -9.90 -6.86 -22.00
CA CYS A 25 -10.02 -8.10 -21.23
C CYS A 25 -10.08 -7.85 -19.71
N MET A 26 -9.31 -6.88 -19.18
CA MET A 26 -9.39 -6.49 -17.76
C MET A 26 -10.76 -5.94 -17.40
N SER A 27 -11.35 -5.08 -18.26
CA SER A 27 -12.69 -4.53 -18.04
C SER A 27 -13.81 -5.56 -18.11
N GLU A 28 -13.56 -6.73 -18.71
CA GLU A 28 -14.48 -7.87 -18.76
C GLU A 28 -14.22 -8.92 -17.68
N GLY A 29 -13.18 -8.73 -16.86
CA GLY A 29 -12.77 -9.71 -15.84
C GLY A 29 -12.07 -10.94 -16.40
N ARG A 30 -11.70 -10.93 -17.68
CA ARG A 30 -10.91 -11.98 -18.34
C ARG A 30 -9.42 -11.82 -18.03
N LEU A 31 -9.08 -11.82 -16.74
CA LEU A 31 -7.76 -11.47 -16.22
C LEU A 31 -6.63 -12.34 -16.79
N SER A 32 -6.87 -13.64 -16.99
CA SER A 32 -5.87 -14.54 -17.58
C SER A 32 -5.54 -14.16 -19.03
N GLU A 33 -6.55 -13.79 -19.81
CA GLU A 33 -6.38 -13.38 -21.21
C GLU A 33 -5.75 -11.99 -21.30
N ALA A 34 -6.11 -11.10 -20.38
CA ALA A 34 -5.46 -9.81 -20.24
C ALA A 34 -3.95 -9.93 -19.99
N ALA A 35 -3.53 -10.86 -19.12
CA ALA A 35 -2.11 -11.09 -18.83
C ALA A 35 -1.36 -11.57 -20.08
N VAL A 36 -1.96 -12.49 -20.84
CA VAL A 36 -1.38 -12.98 -22.11
C VAL A 36 -1.28 -11.85 -23.14
N ALA A 37 -2.33 -11.04 -23.29
CA ALA A 37 -2.34 -9.90 -24.21
C ALA A 37 -1.29 -8.84 -23.82
N ALA A 38 -1.12 -8.55 -22.52
CA ALA A 38 -0.11 -7.62 -22.03
C ALA A 38 1.32 -8.12 -22.29
N LEU A 39 1.60 -9.41 -22.07
CA LEU A 39 2.90 -10.01 -22.38
C LEU A 39 3.22 -9.95 -23.87
N ALA A 40 2.27 -10.33 -24.73
CA ALA A 40 2.44 -10.29 -26.18
C ALA A 40 2.69 -8.85 -26.70
N ALA A 41 1.97 -7.86 -26.17
CA ALA A 41 2.22 -6.44 -26.47
C ALA A 41 3.61 -6.00 -25.96
N GLY A 42 4.06 -6.54 -24.82
CA GLY A 42 5.38 -6.28 -24.28
C GLY A 42 6.49 -6.81 -25.17
N GLU A 43 6.37 -8.03 -25.69
CA GLU A 43 7.37 -8.65 -26.58
C GLU A 43 7.59 -7.87 -27.88
N THR A 44 6.56 -7.17 -28.34
CA THR A 44 6.62 -6.34 -29.56
C THR A 44 7.00 -4.87 -29.27
N ALA A 45 7.19 -4.50 -28.00
CA ALA A 45 7.51 -3.13 -27.61
C ALA A 45 9.00 -2.81 -27.82
N ASN A 46 9.28 -1.80 -28.66
CA ASN A 46 10.65 -1.33 -28.90
C ASN A 46 11.26 -0.52 -27.74
N ASP A 47 10.44 -0.10 -26.77
CA ASP A 47 10.85 0.71 -25.62
C ASP A 47 10.94 -0.17 -24.36
N PRO A 48 12.14 -0.32 -23.75
CA PRO A 48 12.33 -1.11 -22.54
C PRO A 48 11.42 -0.69 -21.38
N LEU A 49 11.10 0.60 -21.25
CA LEU A 49 10.23 1.09 -20.18
C LEU A 49 8.77 0.71 -20.43
N LYS A 50 8.31 0.71 -21.70
CA LYS A 50 6.98 0.19 -22.06
C LYS A 50 6.88 -1.31 -21.80
N HIS A 51 7.91 -2.07 -22.18
CA HIS A 51 8.00 -3.50 -21.87
C HIS A 51 7.90 -3.76 -20.36
N ALA A 52 8.66 -3.01 -19.56
CA ALA A 52 8.62 -3.09 -18.10
C ALA A 52 7.23 -2.77 -17.53
N ARG A 53 6.57 -1.71 -18.01
CA ARG A 53 5.20 -1.35 -17.60
C ARG A 53 4.18 -2.44 -17.93
N LEU A 54 4.25 -3.05 -19.10
CA LEU A 54 3.35 -4.15 -19.46
C LEU A 54 3.58 -5.38 -18.58
N ARG A 55 4.83 -5.67 -18.18
CA ARG A 55 5.10 -6.71 -17.16
C ARG A 55 4.61 -6.32 -15.77
N GLN A 56 4.63 -5.03 -15.40
CA GLN A 56 4.02 -4.55 -14.15
C GLN A 56 2.52 -4.82 -14.14
N VAL A 57 1.82 -4.58 -15.26
CA VAL A 57 0.39 -4.91 -15.41
C VAL A 57 0.14 -6.41 -15.20
N CYS A 58 1.02 -7.29 -15.68
CA CYS A 58 0.91 -8.72 -15.37
C CYS A 58 1.05 -9.00 -13.86
N GLY A 59 1.99 -8.34 -13.18
CA GLY A 59 2.13 -8.44 -11.72
C GLY A 59 0.87 -7.95 -10.99
N ASP A 60 0.28 -6.83 -11.44
CA ASP A 60 -0.96 -6.30 -10.90
C ASP A 60 -2.12 -7.28 -11.10
N ILE A 61 -2.21 -7.94 -12.27
CA ILE A 61 -3.19 -8.99 -12.53
C ILE A 61 -3.02 -10.18 -11.57
N HIS A 62 -1.79 -10.59 -11.28
CA HIS A 62 -1.54 -11.65 -10.29
C HIS A 62 -1.98 -11.23 -8.89
N LEU A 63 -1.74 -9.98 -8.48
CA LEU A 63 -2.29 -9.43 -7.22
C LEU A 63 -3.82 -9.47 -7.20
N LEU A 64 -4.46 -9.05 -8.29
CA LEU A 64 -5.92 -9.05 -8.45
C LEU A 64 -6.53 -10.46 -8.45
N ARG A 65 -5.72 -11.51 -8.68
CA ARG A 65 -6.11 -12.92 -8.55
C ARG A 65 -5.74 -13.50 -7.18
N GLY A 66 -4.95 -12.80 -6.38
CA GLY A 66 -4.44 -13.26 -5.08
C GLY A 66 -3.20 -14.13 -5.16
N ALA A 67 -2.51 -14.18 -6.31
CA ALA A 67 -1.29 -14.94 -6.51
C ALA A 67 -0.06 -14.06 -6.19
N LEU A 68 0.24 -13.89 -4.90
CA LEU A 68 1.30 -12.97 -4.43
C LEU A 68 2.71 -13.35 -4.92
N GLU A 69 3.02 -14.65 -4.97
CA GLU A 69 4.33 -15.14 -5.41
C GLU A 69 4.55 -14.87 -6.90
N ASP A 70 3.56 -15.17 -7.73
CA ASP A 70 3.58 -14.88 -9.17
C ASP A 70 3.67 -13.37 -9.42
N ALA A 71 2.99 -12.55 -8.62
CA ALA A 71 3.07 -11.10 -8.72
C ALA A 71 4.49 -10.60 -8.43
N GLU A 72 5.12 -11.09 -7.35
CA GLU A 72 6.50 -10.74 -7.00
C GLU A 72 7.48 -11.13 -8.12
N GLU A 73 7.32 -12.32 -8.70
CA GLU A 73 8.12 -12.79 -9.83
C GLU A 73 7.95 -11.89 -11.06
N ALA A 74 6.72 -11.56 -11.43
CA ALA A 74 6.43 -10.68 -12.55
C ALA A 74 7.05 -9.28 -12.36
N TYR A 75 6.94 -8.71 -11.16
CA TYR A 75 7.57 -7.43 -10.83
C TYR A 75 9.10 -7.49 -10.90
N ARG A 76 9.72 -8.56 -10.38
CA ARG A 76 11.17 -8.75 -10.46
C ARG A 76 11.64 -8.84 -11.90
N HIS A 77 10.91 -9.59 -12.73
CA HIS A 77 11.21 -9.69 -14.16
C HIS A 77 11.04 -8.36 -14.90
N SER A 78 10.07 -7.53 -14.52
CA SER A 78 9.84 -6.23 -15.17
C SER A 78 11.02 -5.26 -15.07
N LEU A 79 11.83 -5.37 -14.01
CA LEU A 79 12.98 -4.50 -13.76
C LEU A 79 14.29 -5.06 -14.34
N LYS A 80 14.28 -6.30 -14.85
CA LYS A 80 15.49 -7.00 -15.28
C LYS A 80 16.07 -6.34 -16.53
N GLY A 81 17.33 -5.92 -16.46
CA GLY A 81 18.06 -5.34 -17.59
C GLY A 81 17.78 -3.85 -17.82
N LEU A 82 17.00 -3.20 -16.96
CA LEU A 82 16.83 -1.75 -16.99
C LEU A 82 17.96 -1.04 -16.25
N GLU A 83 18.40 0.10 -16.79
CA GLU A 83 19.34 0.99 -16.13
C GLU A 83 18.70 1.73 -14.96
N SER A 84 19.52 2.16 -14.00
CA SER A 84 19.06 2.92 -12.84
C SER A 84 18.62 4.32 -13.27
N SER A 85 17.35 4.65 -13.07
CA SER A 85 16.78 5.96 -13.33
C SER A 85 15.70 6.28 -12.29
N PRO A 86 15.29 7.55 -12.14
CA PRO A 86 14.18 7.91 -11.25
C PRO A 86 12.90 7.11 -11.56
N GLU A 87 12.65 6.81 -12.84
CA GLU A 87 11.51 6.01 -13.29
C GLU A 87 11.62 4.53 -12.89
N THR A 88 12.80 3.92 -13.04
CA THR A 88 12.98 2.50 -12.68
C THR A 88 12.99 2.31 -11.16
N GLU A 89 13.51 3.29 -10.42
CA GLU A 89 13.36 3.36 -8.97
C GLU A 89 11.91 3.52 -8.54
N ALA A 90 11.13 4.37 -9.23
CA ALA A 90 9.71 4.55 -8.95
C ALA A 90 8.92 3.26 -9.22
N LEU A 91 9.18 2.55 -10.32
CA LEU A 91 8.58 1.24 -10.61
C LEU A 91 8.94 0.21 -9.53
N SER A 92 10.21 0.15 -9.10
CA SER A 92 10.63 -0.74 -8.03
C SER A 92 9.94 -0.43 -6.70
N CYS A 93 9.85 0.85 -6.34
CA CYS A 93 9.16 1.28 -5.13
C CYS A 93 7.66 0.99 -5.21
N ARG A 94 7.05 1.19 -6.39
CA ARG A 94 5.63 0.88 -6.66
C ARG A 94 5.35 -0.60 -6.40
N SER A 95 6.11 -1.50 -7.03
CA SER A 95 5.93 -2.95 -6.87
C SER A 95 6.11 -3.40 -5.42
N ALA A 96 7.16 -2.94 -4.75
CA ALA A 96 7.41 -3.26 -3.35
C ALA A 96 6.29 -2.73 -2.44
N GLY A 97 5.80 -1.52 -2.72
CA GLY A 97 4.70 -0.90 -2.01
C GLY A 97 3.39 -1.67 -2.16
N LEU A 98 3.05 -2.07 -3.39
CA LEU A 98 1.89 -2.91 -3.67
C LEU A 98 2.00 -4.25 -2.95
N LEU A 99 3.09 -5.01 -3.12
CA LEU A 99 3.28 -6.28 -2.40
C LEU A 99 3.13 -6.13 -0.88
N ALA A 100 3.73 -5.09 -0.29
CA ALA A 100 3.59 -4.79 1.12
C ALA A 100 2.13 -4.47 1.51
N MET A 101 1.42 -3.67 0.73
CA MET A 101 0.03 -3.28 0.97
C MET A 101 -0.90 -4.50 0.96
N PHE A 102 -0.75 -5.38 -0.04
CA PHE A 102 -1.57 -6.58 -0.18
C PHE A 102 -1.21 -7.67 0.85
N GLN A 103 0.00 -7.62 1.41
CA GLN A 103 0.43 -8.41 2.58
C GLN A 103 0.09 -7.73 3.93
N ARG A 104 -0.74 -6.67 3.94
CA ARG A 104 -1.16 -5.91 5.15
C ARG A 104 -0.03 -5.19 5.90
N ARG A 105 1.14 -5.02 5.27
CA ARG A 105 2.28 -4.28 5.83
C ARG A 105 2.19 -2.80 5.42
N PHE A 106 1.18 -2.10 5.93
CA PHE A 106 0.85 -0.74 5.50
C PHE A 106 1.93 0.30 5.76
N GLU A 107 2.69 0.19 6.86
CA GLU A 107 3.81 1.10 7.13
C GLU A 107 4.92 0.97 6.05
N THR A 108 5.25 -0.26 5.68
CA THR A 108 6.22 -0.54 4.62
C THR A 108 5.70 -0.02 3.28
N ALA A 109 4.43 -0.26 2.97
CA ALA A 109 3.81 0.24 1.75
C ALA A 109 3.81 1.78 1.68
N ALA A 110 3.42 2.45 2.77
CA ALA A 110 3.47 3.90 2.89
C ALA A 110 4.89 4.43 2.69
N SER A 111 5.91 3.77 3.25
CA SER A 111 7.32 4.15 3.05
C SER A 111 7.74 4.07 1.58
N CYS A 112 7.31 3.02 0.87
CA CYS A 112 7.59 2.83 -0.55
C CYS A 112 6.93 3.93 -1.40
N PHE A 113 5.65 4.22 -1.18
CA PHE A 113 4.95 5.26 -1.95
C PHE A 113 5.45 6.65 -1.62
N HIS A 114 5.73 6.94 -0.35
CA HIS A 114 6.35 8.20 0.08
C HIS A 114 7.70 8.46 -0.64
N LYS A 115 8.50 7.42 -0.88
CA LYS A 115 9.74 7.52 -1.66
C LYS A 115 9.51 7.92 -3.12
N ILE A 116 8.42 7.45 -3.75
CA ILE A 116 8.04 7.88 -5.11
C ILE A 116 7.68 9.36 -5.13
N LEU A 117 6.97 9.84 -4.10
CA LEU A 117 6.54 11.24 -4.01
C LEU A 117 7.71 12.23 -3.85
N GLY A 118 8.84 11.78 -3.29
CA GLY A 118 10.07 12.55 -3.18
C GLY A 118 11.06 12.40 -4.35
N SER A 119 10.79 11.51 -5.30
CA SER A 119 11.68 11.27 -6.44
C SER A 119 11.35 12.19 -7.63
N ALA A 120 12.32 12.40 -8.52
CA ALA A 120 12.16 13.17 -9.75
C ALA A 120 11.42 12.39 -10.85
N CYS A 121 10.51 11.48 -10.49
CA CYS A 121 9.79 10.63 -11.43
C CYS A 121 8.65 11.37 -12.15
N THR A 122 8.15 10.72 -13.21
CA THR A 122 7.03 11.24 -14.00
C THR A 122 5.75 11.52 -13.18
N ARG A 123 4.94 12.48 -13.65
CA ARG A 123 3.62 12.81 -13.06
C ARG A 123 2.68 11.60 -12.88
N PRO A 124 2.54 10.67 -13.85
CA PRO A 124 1.75 9.45 -13.67
C PRO A 124 2.15 8.63 -12.43
N ALA A 125 3.45 8.39 -12.25
CA ALA A 125 3.94 7.59 -11.12
C ALA A 125 3.67 8.28 -9.78
N ARG A 126 3.78 9.62 -9.73
CA ARG A 126 3.40 10.40 -8.54
C ARG A 126 1.91 10.37 -8.27
N PHE A 127 1.08 10.52 -9.30
CA PHE A 127 -0.37 10.46 -9.18
C PHE A 127 -0.82 9.12 -8.58
N GLU A 128 -0.33 8.02 -9.16
CA GLU A 128 -0.65 6.67 -8.68
C GLU A 128 -0.17 6.44 -7.24
N ALA A 129 1.04 6.89 -6.90
CA ALA A 129 1.56 6.80 -5.54
C ALA A 129 0.69 7.57 -4.52
N HIS A 130 0.16 8.74 -4.88
CA HIS A 130 -0.78 9.46 -4.02
C HIS A 130 -2.10 8.69 -3.86
N MET A 131 -2.65 8.12 -4.93
CA MET A 131 -3.88 7.31 -4.88
C MET A 131 -3.72 6.08 -3.97
N LEU A 132 -2.61 5.36 -4.11
CA LEU A 132 -2.29 4.20 -3.28
C LEU A 132 -2.08 4.61 -1.82
N MET A 133 -1.40 5.73 -1.57
CA MET A 133 -1.23 6.31 -0.23
C MET A 133 -2.59 6.70 0.39
N ALA A 134 -3.47 7.36 -0.37
CA ALA A 134 -4.82 7.71 0.08
C ALA A 134 -5.60 6.45 0.50
N GLY A 135 -5.46 5.35 -0.25
CA GLY A 135 -6.05 4.07 0.07
C GLY A 135 -5.53 3.51 1.40
N ILE A 136 -4.22 3.58 1.65
CA ILE A 136 -3.61 3.18 2.92
C ILE A 136 -4.15 4.04 4.08
N LEU A 137 -4.11 5.37 3.93
CA LEU A 137 -4.57 6.30 4.96
C LEU A 137 -6.02 6.03 5.33
N PHE A 138 -6.89 5.84 4.32
CA PHE A 138 -8.29 5.54 4.54
C PHE A 138 -8.48 4.23 5.30
N GLU A 139 -7.90 3.12 4.82
CA GLU A 139 -8.00 1.80 5.47
C GLU A 139 -7.37 1.78 6.88
N SER A 140 -6.48 2.73 7.17
CA SER A 140 -5.85 2.94 8.48
C SER A 140 -6.64 3.87 9.42
N GLY A 141 -7.82 4.38 9.02
CA GLY A 141 -8.63 5.25 9.86
C GLY A 141 -8.36 6.76 9.70
N LEU A 142 -7.33 7.15 8.95
CA LEU A 142 -6.87 8.54 8.79
C LEU A 142 -7.65 9.28 7.68
N ARG A 143 -8.97 9.38 7.85
CA ARG A 143 -9.92 9.81 6.79
C ARG A 143 -9.72 11.25 6.30
N SER A 144 -9.47 12.18 7.21
CA SER A 144 -9.26 13.60 6.85
C SER A 144 -8.05 13.71 5.93
N ARG A 145 -6.92 13.12 6.34
CA ARG A 145 -5.67 13.09 5.56
C ARG A 145 -5.85 12.43 4.20
N ALA A 146 -6.55 11.29 4.14
CA ALA A 146 -6.85 10.61 2.88
C ALA A 146 -7.67 11.51 1.93
N ARG A 147 -8.67 12.23 2.46
CA ARG A 147 -9.50 13.16 1.69
C ARG A 147 -8.71 14.39 1.22
N ASP A 148 -7.94 15.01 2.11
CA ASP A 148 -7.13 16.20 1.81
C ASP A 148 -6.10 15.90 0.70
N LEU A 149 -5.49 14.70 0.77
CA LEU A 149 -4.59 14.22 -0.27
C LEU A 149 -5.31 14.08 -1.62
N LEU A 150 -6.46 13.42 -1.66
CA LEU A 150 -7.21 13.23 -2.90
C LEU A 150 -7.77 14.54 -3.48
N ASN A 151 -8.18 15.49 -2.65
CA ASN A 151 -8.59 16.82 -3.11
C ASN A 151 -7.44 17.54 -3.81
N THR A 152 -6.24 17.47 -3.23
CA THR A 152 -5.02 18.03 -3.85
C THR A 152 -4.76 17.37 -5.19
N VAL A 153 -4.75 16.03 -5.22
CA VAL A 153 -4.49 15.22 -6.43
C VAL A 153 -5.52 15.46 -7.53
N SER A 154 -6.81 15.57 -7.17
CA SER A 154 -7.90 15.88 -8.10
C SER A 154 -7.73 17.27 -8.72
N SER A 155 -7.35 18.27 -7.90
CA SER A 155 -7.10 19.63 -8.39
C SER A 155 -5.89 19.70 -9.34
N GLU A 156 -4.82 18.95 -9.05
CA GLU A 156 -3.64 18.84 -9.92
C GLU A 156 -3.97 18.14 -11.24
N ALA A 157 -4.78 17.07 -11.21
CA ALA A 157 -5.21 16.36 -12.42
C ALA A 157 -6.09 17.25 -13.31
N ALA A 158 -7.00 18.02 -12.72
CA ALA A 158 -7.82 19.00 -13.43
C ALA A 158 -6.96 20.10 -14.07
N ALA A 159 -5.99 20.65 -13.34
CA ALA A 159 -5.06 21.66 -13.86
C ALA A 159 -4.17 21.12 -15.00
N ALA A 160 -3.89 19.82 -15.00
CA ALA A 160 -3.15 19.14 -16.06
C ALA A 160 -4.02 18.67 -17.23
N ALA A 161 -5.34 18.94 -17.22
CA ALA A 161 -6.32 18.44 -18.18
C ALA A 161 -6.27 16.91 -18.38
N ASN A 162 -5.96 16.15 -17.32
CA ASN A 162 -5.97 14.70 -17.36
C ASN A 162 -7.29 14.15 -16.79
N PHE A 163 -8.27 13.99 -17.68
CA PHE A 163 -9.62 13.60 -17.31
C PHE A 163 -9.71 12.23 -16.66
N ALA A 164 -8.91 11.25 -17.10
CA ALA A 164 -8.93 9.90 -16.52
C ALA A 164 -8.48 9.92 -15.05
N TRP A 165 -7.41 10.65 -14.74
CA TRP A 165 -6.92 10.81 -13.38
C TRP A 165 -7.88 11.60 -12.50
N GLN A 166 -8.45 12.68 -13.04
CA GLN A 166 -9.46 13.45 -12.31
C GLN A 166 -10.66 12.57 -11.97
N GLN A 167 -11.21 11.83 -12.93
CA GLN A 167 -12.35 10.93 -12.72
C GLN A 167 -12.03 9.83 -11.69
N LEU A 168 -10.82 9.27 -11.73
CA LEU A 168 -10.40 8.26 -10.75
C LEU A 168 -10.28 8.82 -9.33
N ALA A 169 -9.73 10.03 -9.18
CA ALA A 169 -9.65 10.70 -7.88
C ALA A 169 -11.04 11.05 -7.33
N LEU A 170 -11.95 11.52 -8.19
CA LEU A 170 -13.34 11.84 -7.82
C LEU A 170 -14.13 10.58 -7.42
N LEU A 171 -13.95 9.46 -8.14
CA LEU A 171 -14.51 8.17 -7.76
C LEU A 171 -14.05 7.74 -6.35
N MET A 172 -12.76 7.89 -6.06
CA MET A 172 -12.21 7.51 -4.75
C MET A 172 -12.70 8.42 -3.62
N LEU A 173 -12.85 9.72 -3.88
CA LEU A 173 -13.46 10.66 -2.93
C LEU A 173 -14.91 10.29 -2.63
N HIS A 174 -15.71 9.99 -3.67
CA HIS A 174 -17.09 9.56 -3.49
C HIS A 174 -17.20 8.24 -2.72
N ASP A 175 -16.32 7.26 -2.99
CA ASP A 175 -16.24 6.00 -2.24
C ASP A 175 -15.99 6.26 -0.74
N PHE A 176 -15.06 7.16 -0.42
CA PHE A 176 -14.78 7.56 0.96
C PHE A 176 -16.00 8.23 1.63
N ASP A 177 -16.72 9.10 0.91
CA ASP A 177 -17.92 9.77 1.40
C ASP A 177 -19.08 8.79 1.64
N VAL A 178 -19.32 7.87 0.70
CA VAL A 178 -20.34 6.82 0.84
C VAL A 178 -20.04 5.95 2.05
N ARG A 179 -18.81 5.43 2.18
CA ARG A 179 -18.42 4.60 3.33
C ARG A 179 -18.55 5.36 4.65
N ALA A 180 -18.12 6.61 4.70
CA ALA A 180 -18.28 7.45 5.89
C ALA A 180 -19.76 7.65 6.25
N THR A 181 -20.61 7.89 5.25
CA THR A 181 -22.06 8.05 5.44
C THR A 181 -22.73 6.79 5.98
N VAL A 182 -22.36 5.62 5.46
CA VAL A 182 -22.84 4.32 5.96
C VAL A 182 -22.45 4.12 7.43
N GLN A 183 -21.21 4.45 7.80
CA GLN A 183 -20.71 4.26 9.16
C GLN A 183 -21.27 5.28 10.18
N GLN A 184 -21.78 6.41 9.70
CA GLN A 184 -22.44 7.40 10.57
C GLN A 184 -23.91 7.07 10.87
N GLN A 185 -24.50 6.06 10.21
CA GLN A 185 -25.85 5.59 10.51
C GLN A 185 -25.93 5.07 11.96
N THR A 186 -27.10 5.24 12.58
CA THR A 186 -27.32 4.97 14.00
C THR A 186 -26.92 3.58 14.44
N GLU A 187 -27.11 2.60 13.56
CA GLU A 187 -26.91 1.17 13.76
C GLU A 187 -25.42 0.81 13.82
N LEU A 188 -24.58 1.58 13.13
CA LEU A 188 -23.14 1.33 13.00
C LEU A 188 -22.26 2.37 13.71
N ARG A 189 -22.87 3.37 14.35
CA ARG A 189 -22.14 4.48 14.97
C ARG A 189 -21.21 4.05 16.11
N ASP A 190 -21.42 2.86 16.65
CA ASP A 190 -20.60 2.28 17.73
C ASP A 190 -19.29 1.63 17.26
N ASP A 191 -18.98 1.62 15.96
CA ASP A 191 -17.73 1.06 15.43
C ASP A 191 -16.48 1.72 16.06
N ILE A 192 -15.93 1.06 17.09
CA ILE A 192 -14.84 1.55 17.95
C ILE A 192 -13.63 1.98 17.14
N TYR A 193 -13.22 1.18 16.16
CA TYR A 193 -12.05 1.45 15.32
C TYR A 193 -12.20 2.80 14.61
N TRP A 194 -13.32 2.97 13.93
CA TRP A 194 -13.58 4.14 13.11
C TRP A 194 -13.91 5.40 13.91
N GLN A 195 -14.46 5.27 15.12
CA GLN A 195 -14.72 6.40 16.02
C GLN A 195 -13.47 6.92 16.74
N SER A 196 -12.43 6.08 16.89
CA SER A 196 -11.28 6.40 17.75
C SER A 196 -10.11 7.09 17.04
N LEU A 197 -10.05 7.03 15.70
CA LEU A 197 -8.88 7.43 14.91
C LEU A 197 -9.03 8.75 14.13
N GLY A 198 -10.10 9.53 14.40
CA GLY A 198 -10.34 10.78 13.70
C GLY A 198 -11.05 11.83 14.54
N THR A 199 -10.83 13.10 14.18
CA THR A 199 -11.80 14.15 14.43
C THR A 199 -13.11 13.76 13.73
N PRO A 200 -14.29 13.94 14.36
CA PRO A 200 -15.55 13.73 13.67
C PRO A 200 -15.53 14.58 12.41
N ALA A 201 -15.49 13.93 11.25
CA ALA A 201 -15.57 14.64 9.98
C ALA A 201 -16.88 15.43 10.03
N THR A 202 -16.80 16.76 9.84
CA THR A 202 -17.99 17.54 9.56
C THR A 202 -18.71 16.84 8.42
N PRO A 203 -20.01 16.53 8.55
CA PRO A 203 -20.74 15.89 7.48
C PRO A 203 -20.70 16.82 6.27
N SER A 204 -19.79 16.52 5.34
CA SER A 204 -19.78 17.14 4.03
C SER A 204 -20.98 16.59 3.27
N ALA A 205 -21.63 17.43 2.48
CA ALA A 205 -22.62 16.94 1.54
C ALA A 205 -21.98 15.84 0.69
N LEU A 206 -22.67 14.70 0.58
CA LEU A 206 -22.20 13.57 -0.22
C LEU A 206 -22.01 14.07 -1.65
N MET A 207 -20.77 14.03 -2.13
CA MET A 207 -20.46 14.48 -3.47
C MET A 207 -21.20 13.60 -4.48
N GLU A 208 -21.96 14.20 -5.40
CA GLU A 208 -22.52 13.44 -6.53
C GLU A 208 -21.39 12.99 -7.45
N MET A 209 -21.46 11.73 -7.90
CA MET A 209 -20.52 11.22 -8.89
C MET A 209 -20.71 11.97 -10.21
N PRO A 210 -19.67 12.64 -10.73
CA PRO A 210 -19.78 13.26 -12.04
C PRO A 210 -19.93 12.21 -13.12
N VAL A 211 -20.61 12.57 -14.20
CA VAL A 211 -20.68 11.75 -15.41
C VAL A 211 -19.26 11.52 -15.93
N VAL A 212 -18.96 10.27 -16.30
CA VAL A 212 -17.66 9.92 -16.85
C VAL A 212 -17.48 10.64 -18.19
N SER A 213 -16.37 11.36 -18.33
CA SER A 213 -16.06 12.09 -19.57
C SER A 213 -15.89 11.12 -20.74
N GLY A 214 -16.39 11.49 -21.92
CA GLY A 214 -16.18 10.74 -23.16
C GLY A 214 -14.71 10.68 -23.62
N GLU A 215 -13.82 11.45 -22.99
CA GLU A 215 -12.37 11.39 -23.22
C GLU A 215 -11.68 10.25 -22.45
N VAL A 216 -12.38 9.60 -21.52
CA VAL A 216 -11.84 8.43 -20.81
C VAL A 216 -11.99 7.18 -21.67
N ASP A 217 -10.95 6.36 -21.72
CA ASP A 217 -10.98 5.09 -22.45
C ASP A 217 -12.19 4.23 -22.06
N PRO A 218 -12.92 3.61 -23.01
CA PRO A 218 -14.15 2.88 -22.70
C PRO A 218 -13.99 1.73 -21.70
N ALA A 219 -12.83 1.05 -21.69
CA ALA A 219 -12.56 -0.03 -20.74
C ALA A 219 -12.42 0.51 -19.31
N VAL A 220 -11.76 1.67 -19.17
CA VAL A 220 -11.60 2.39 -17.89
C VAL A 220 -12.95 2.97 -17.43
N ALA A 221 -13.69 3.61 -18.35
CA ALA A 221 -15.00 4.21 -18.07
C ALA A 221 -15.98 3.17 -17.53
N ARG A 222 -16.05 1.98 -18.17
CA ARG A 222 -16.88 0.86 -17.70
C ARG A 222 -16.60 0.48 -16.26
N LEU A 223 -15.32 0.38 -15.88
CA LEU A 223 -14.93 0.01 -14.52
C LEU A 223 -15.28 1.11 -13.50
N ILE A 224 -15.11 2.38 -13.87
CA ILE A 224 -15.51 3.54 -13.05
C ILE A 224 -17.03 3.53 -12.82
N GLU A 225 -17.83 3.40 -13.89
CA GLU A 225 -19.28 3.35 -13.83
C GLU A 225 -19.77 2.17 -12.99
N GLN A 226 -19.17 0.99 -13.17
CA GLN A 226 -19.51 -0.19 -12.40
C GLN A 226 -19.23 0.02 -10.90
N ARG A 227 -18.13 0.69 -10.53
CA ARG A 227 -17.85 1.01 -9.14
C ARG A 227 -18.81 2.07 -8.59
N ALA A 228 -19.15 3.10 -9.37
CA ALA A 228 -20.12 4.12 -8.98
C ALA A 228 -21.52 3.54 -8.75
N ASP A 229 -21.96 2.60 -9.58
CA ASP A 229 -23.23 1.87 -9.40
C ASP A 229 -23.23 1.05 -8.09
N GLN A 230 -22.14 0.35 -7.79
CA GLN A 230 -22.00 -0.38 -6.52
C GLN A 230 -22.13 0.54 -5.29
N LEU A 231 -21.48 1.70 -5.34
CA LEU A 231 -21.53 2.68 -4.26
C LEU A 231 -22.92 3.29 -4.09
N SER A 232 -23.60 3.57 -5.20
CA SER A 232 -24.98 4.05 -5.21
C SER A 232 -25.94 3.03 -4.58
N ARG A 233 -25.76 1.74 -4.89
CA ARG A 233 -26.54 0.65 -4.29
C ARG A 233 -26.24 0.47 -2.80
N ALA A 234 -24.98 0.59 -2.38
CA ALA A 234 -24.63 0.56 -0.97
C ALA A 234 -25.30 1.72 -0.22
N LEU A 235 -25.33 2.92 -0.80
CA LEU A 235 -26.03 4.06 -0.21
C LEU A 235 -27.55 3.82 -0.10
N ALA A 236 -28.17 3.23 -1.13
CA ALA A 236 -29.59 2.86 -1.10
C ALA A 236 -29.92 1.87 0.03
N LEU A 237 -29.12 0.81 0.15
CA LEU A 237 -29.24 -0.16 1.25
C LEU A 237 -29.11 0.50 2.62
N ALA A 238 -28.14 1.41 2.80
CA ALA A 238 -27.95 2.12 4.06
C ALA A 238 -29.09 3.07 4.43
N ARG A 239 -29.86 3.52 3.43
CA ARG A 239 -31.11 4.29 3.63
C ARG A 239 -32.32 3.40 3.91
N GLY A 240 -32.14 2.09 4.05
CA GLY A 240 -33.22 1.12 4.27
C GLY A 240 -34.01 0.79 3.00
N GLN A 241 -33.52 1.17 1.83
CA GLN A 241 -34.16 0.81 0.55
C GLN A 241 -33.77 -0.63 0.21
N ALA A 242 -34.75 -1.53 0.19
CA ALA A 242 -34.52 -2.90 -0.23
C ALA A 242 -34.25 -2.95 -1.74
N SER A 243 -33.16 -3.60 -2.12
CA SER A 243 -32.87 -3.91 -3.52
C SER A 243 -33.43 -5.30 -3.86
N ASP A 244 -33.98 -5.46 -5.05
CA ASP A 244 -34.46 -6.77 -5.52
C ASP A 244 -33.32 -7.79 -5.51
N SER A 245 -33.58 -9.02 -5.04
CA SER A 245 -32.56 -10.08 -4.90
C SER A 245 -31.78 -10.33 -6.21
N LEU A 246 -32.46 -10.27 -7.36
CA LEU A 246 -31.84 -10.42 -8.68
C LEU A 246 -30.84 -9.29 -9.00
N THR A 247 -31.16 -8.06 -8.62
CA THR A 247 -30.30 -6.90 -8.86
C THR A 247 -29.02 -6.96 -8.01
N LEU A 248 -29.14 -7.39 -6.75
CA LEU A 248 -27.98 -7.62 -5.87
C LEU A 248 -27.13 -8.78 -6.40
N GLN A 249 -27.74 -9.89 -6.80
CA GLN A 249 -27.03 -11.03 -7.36
C GLN A 249 -26.27 -10.66 -8.63
N SER A 250 -26.88 -9.90 -9.54
CA SER A 250 -26.23 -9.41 -10.76
C SER A 250 -25.03 -8.49 -10.46
N CYS A 251 -25.17 -7.58 -9.49
CA CYS A 251 -24.07 -6.72 -9.07
C CYS A 251 -22.89 -7.53 -8.51
N LEU A 252 -23.17 -8.57 -7.72
CA LEU A 252 -22.18 -9.43 -7.11
C LEU A 252 -21.56 -10.44 -8.08
N SER A 253 -22.31 -10.93 -9.07
CA SER A 253 -21.77 -11.80 -10.11
C SER A 253 -20.76 -11.05 -10.97
N ASN A 254 -21.05 -9.80 -11.32
CA ASN A 254 -20.15 -8.98 -12.13
C ASN A 254 -18.82 -8.72 -11.38
N THR A 255 -18.85 -8.48 -10.07
CA THR A 255 -17.62 -8.29 -9.27
C THR A 255 -16.84 -9.57 -9.09
N ARG A 256 -17.51 -10.72 -8.96
CA ARG A 256 -16.87 -12.04 -8.89
C ARG A 256 -16.11 -12.36 -10.17
N ILE A 257 -16.67 -11.99 -11.32
CA ILE A 257 -16.01 -12.16 -12.63
C ILE A 257 -14.75 -11.29 -12.72
N LEU A 258 -14.81 -10.05 -12.22
CA LEU A 258 -13.65 -9.15 -12.24
C LEU A 258 -12.48 -9.62 -11.37
N SER A 259 -12.74 -9.94 -10.09
CA SER A 259 -11.71 -10.42 -9.16
C SER A 259 -12.36 -11.02 -7.92
N PRO A 260 -11.91 -12.20 -7.45
CA PRO A 260 -12.37 -12.79 -6.18
C PRO A 260 -12.20 -11.85 -4.98
N GLN A 261 -11.14 -11.03 -4.97
CA GLN A 261 -10.80 -10.12 -3.89
C GLN A 261 -11.63 -8.83 -3.94
N CYS A 262 -11.95 -8.33 -5.15
CA CYS A 262 -12.95 -7.28 -5.32
C CYS A 262 -14.32 -7.74 -4.79
N HIS A 263 -14.74 -8.94 -5.18
CA HIS A 263 -16.02 -9.52 -4.74
C HIS A 263 -16.15 -9.57 -3.22
N GLN A 264 -15.14 -10.09 -2.50
CA GLN A 264 -15.15 -10.11 -1.03
C GLN A 264 -15.26 -8.71 -0.41
N THR A 265 -14.59 -7.73 -1.02
CA THR A 265 -14.66 -6.34 -0.56
C THR A 265 -16.06 -5.77 -0.74
N VAL A 266 -16.69 -5.97 -1.92
CA VAL A 266 -18.05 -5.48 -2.20
C VAL A 266 -19.09 -6.17 -1.31
N VAL A 267 -18.96 -7.49 -1.08
CA VAL A 267 -19.86 -8.22 -0.17
C VAL A 267 -19.84 -7.61 1.23
N LEU A 268 -18.66 -7.30 1.77
CA LEU A 268 -18.52 -6.68 3.09
C LEU A 268 -19.11 -5.26 3.12
N GLU A 269 -18.86 -4.45 2.09
CA GLU A 269 -19.41 -3.09 1.97
C GLU A 269 -20.95 -3.11 1.93
N MET A 270 -21.52 -3.94 1.06
CA MET A 270 -22.98 -4.08 0.93
C MET A 270 -23.60 -4.65 2.20
N THR A 271 -22.91 -5.54 2.89
CA THR A 271 -23.32 -6.05 4.19
C THR A 271 -23.42 -4.93 5.22
N GLN A 272 -22.37 -4.09 5.35
CA GLN A 272 -22.40 -2.96 6.27
C GLN A 272 -23.56 -2.02 5.93
N ALA A 273 -23.72 -1.69 4.65
CA ALA A 273 -24.83 -0.87 4.20
C ALA A 273 -26.20 -1.48 4.55
N ALA A 274 -26.40 -2.79 4.32
CA ALA A 274 -27.65 -3.46 4.68
C ALA A 274 -27.90 -3.45 6.20
N LEU A 275 -26.85 -3.66 7.02
CA LEU A 275 -26.96 -3.55 8.48
C LEU A 275 -27.31 -2.14 8.93
N ALA A 276 -26.70 -1.12 8.32
CA ALA A 276 -27.01 0.29 8.55
C ALA A 276 -28.49 0.60 8.26
N GLY A 277 -29.04 0.07 7.16
CA GLY A 277 -30.46 0.21 6.82
C GLY A 277 -31.41 -0.75 7.54
N LYS A 278 -30.95 -1.52 8.53
CA LYS A 278 -31.71 -2.59 9.22
C LYS A 278 -32.30 -3.67 8.29
N LEU A 279 -31.70 -3.88 7.12
CA LEU A 279 -32.09 -4.91 6.17
C LEU A 279 -31.44 -6.25 6.56
N VAL A 280 -31.80 -6.77 7.74
CA VAL A 280 -31.16 -7.92 8.41
C VAL A 280 -31.09 -9.16 7.50
N HIS A 281 -32.19 -9.48 6.82
CA HIS A 281 -32.24 -10.62 5.90
C HIS A 281 -31.28 -10.48 4.70
N ILE A 282 -31.15 -9.27 4.15
CA ILE A 282 -30.21 -9.01 3.05
C ILE A 282 -28.78 -9.14 3.56
N ALA A 283 -28.46 -8.55 4.72
CA ALA A 283 -27.15 -8.67 5.35
C ALA A 283 -26.76 -10.13 5.62
N GLU A 284 -27.71 -10.96 6.09
CA GLU A 284 -27.50 -12.38 6.31
C GLU A 284 -27.20 -13.14 5.00
N ILE A 285 -27.98 -12.91 3.95
CA ILE A 285 -27.73 -13.51 2.63
C ILE A 285 -26.34 -13.13 2.10
N LEU A 286 -25.96 -11.85 2.22
CA LEU A 286 -24.67 -11.36 1.72
C LEU A 286 -23.50 -12.00 2.47
N ILE A 287 -23.54 -11.99 3.80
CA ILE A 287 -22.47 -12.57 4.62
C ILE A 287 -22.38 -14.09 4.41
N VAL A 288 -23.51 -14.81 4.46
CA VAL A 288 -23.54 -16.28 4.42
C VAL A 288 -23.33 -16.81 3.00
N GLY A 289 -23.99 -16.21 2.00
CA GLY A 289 -23.93 -16.61 0.59
C GLY A 289 -22.69 -16.12 -0.17
N GLY A 290 -22.04 -15.06 0.29
CA GLY A 290 -20.87 -14.45 -0.36
C GLY A 290 -19.55 -15.24 -0.27
N GLY A 291 -19.56 -16.49 0.24
CA GLY A 291 -18.35 -17.28 0.42
C GLY A 291 -17.55 -16.96 1.69
N SER A 292 -18.13 -16.20 2.63
CA SER A 292 -17.50 -15.85 3.92
C SER A 292 -17.39 -17.04 4.88
N THR A 293 -17.80 -18.24 4.48
CA THR A 293 -17.71 -19.47 5.30
C THR A 293 -16.26 -19.83 5.65
N ALA A 294 -15.29 -19.51 4.79
CA ALA A 294 -13.87 -19.66 5.09
C ALA A 294 -13.39 -18.65 6.16
N LEU A 295 -13.91 -17.42 6.12
CA LEU A 295 -13.60 -16.40 7.12
C LEU A 295 -14.31 -16.65 8.46
N GLN A 296 -15.52 -17.24 8.43
CA GLN A 296 -16.26 -17.62 9.63
C GLN A 296 -15.52 -18.68 10.47
N ARG A 297 -14.87 -19.64 9.81
CA ARG A 297 -14.04 -20.67 10.48
C ARG A 297 -12.81 -20.09 11.19
N ASN A 298 -12.34 -18.92 10.78
CA ASN A 298 -11.12 -18.29 11.29
C ASN A 298 -11.37 -17.13 12.25
N LEU A 299 -12.63 -16.84 12.63
CA LEU A 299 -12.94 -15.76 13.58
C LEU A 299 -12.22 -15.94 14.92
N ALA A 300 -11.97 -17.18 15.35
CA ALA A 300 -11.23 -17.47 16.59
C ALA A 300 -9.73 -17.12 16.51
N ASN A 301 -9.16 -17.06 15.31
CA ASN A 301 -7.75 -16.73 15.04
C ASN A 301 -7.61 -15.40 14.29
N ALA A 302 -8.62 -14.53 14.36
CA ALA A 302 -8.61 -13.28 13.63
C ALA A 302 -7.44 -12.40 14.08
N ASP A 303 -6.70 -11.85 13.13
CA ASP A 303 -5.65 -10.89 13.36
C ASP A 303 -6.21 -9.47 13.23
N GLY A 304 -6.03 -8.65 14.28
CA GLY A 304 -6.46 -7.26 14.27
C GLY A 304 -5.77 -6.43 13.18
N THR A 305 -4.64 -6.88 12.64
CA THR A 305 -3.94 -6.17 11.56
C THR A 305 -4.65 -6.29 10.20
N ASP A 306 -5.51 -7.29 9.97
CA ASP A 306 -6.28 -7.41 8.73
C ASP A 306 -7.62 -6.65 8.82
N PRO A 307 -7.80 -5.55 8.05
CA PRO A 307 -9.05 -4.79 8.06
C PRO A 307 -10.28 -5.60 7.68
N GLN A 308 -10.15 -6.59 6.77
CA GLN A 308 -11.29 -7.39 6.32
C GLN A 308 -11.76 -8.36 7.41
N GLN A 309 -10.84 -8.98 8.15
CA GLN A 309 -11.20 -9.87 9.26
C GLN A 309 -11.88 -9.09 10.39
N ARG A 310 -11.29 -7.95 10.78
CA ARG A 310 -11.89 -7.04 11.78
C ARG A 310 -13.30 -6.61 11.37
N GLN A 311 -13.46 -6.17 10.12
CA GLN A 311 -14.75 -5.70 9.61
C GLN A 311 -15.80 -6.81 9.58
N LEU A 312 -15.39 -8.03 9.23
CA LEU A 312 -16.29 -9.19 9.21
C LEU A 312 -16.78 -9.57 10.62
N VAL A 313 -15.89 -9.59 11.62
CA VAL A 313 -16.26 -9.88 13.02
C VAL A 313 -17.29 -8.86 13.49
N TYR A 314 -17.08 -7.57 13.18
CA TYR A 314 -18.04 -6.51 13.47
C TYR A 314 -19.40 -6.74 12.80
N CYS A 315 -19.41 -7.04 11.50
CA CYS A 315 -20.65 -7.30 10.76
C CYS A 315 -21.43 -8.49 11.34
N TYR A 316 -20.76 -9.58 11.73
CA TYR A 316 -21.41 -10.72 12.37
C TYR A 316 -21.97 -10.36 13.75
N ALA A 317 -21.20 -9.63 14.57
CA ALA A 317 -21.67 -9.15 15.86
C ALA A 317 -22.95 -8.34 15.70
N LYS A 318 -22.95 -7.38 14.76
CA LYS A 318 -24.09 -6.53 14.44
C LYS A 318 -25.30 -7.31 13.93
N LEU A 319 -25.07 -8.26 13.03
CA LEU A 319 -26.14 -9.12 12.51
C LEU A 319 -26.82 -9.88 13.66
N ARG A 320 -26.04 -10.48 14.58
CA ARG A 320 -26.59 -11.23 15.72
C ARG A 320 -27.35 -10.34 16.69
N LEU A 321 -26.83 -9.15 16.99
CA LEU A 321 -27.52 -8.17 17.82
C LEU A 321 -28.88 -7.75 17.19
N LEU A 322 -28.91 -7.48 15.88
CA LEU A 322 -30.13 -7.10 15.17
C LEU A 322 -31.13 -8.27 15.02
N GLN A 323 -30.67 -9.51 15.04
CA GLN A 323 -31.51 -10.71 15.11
C GLN A 323 -32.06 -10.98 16.53
N GLY A 324 -31.68 -10.18 17.54
CA GLY A 324 -32.06 -10.38 18.95
C GLY A 324 -31.22 -11.41 19.71
N LEU A 325 -30.20 -11.99 19.06
CA LEU A 325 -29.27 -12.96 19.66
C LEU A 325 -28.17 -12.23 20.46
N SER A 326 -28.58 -11.54 21.53
CA SER A 326 -27.76 -10.58 22.26
C SER A 326 -26.48 -11.20 22.84
N ASP A 327 -26.56 -12.38 23.47
CA ASP A 327 -25.39 -13.03 24.08
C ASP A 327 -24.30 -13.35 23.04
N GLN A 328 -24.70 -13.89 21.89
CA GLN A 328 -23.77 -14.19 20.79
C GLN A 328 -23.21 -12.90 20.18
N GLY A 329 -24.07 -11.91 19.97
CA GLY A 329 -23.70 -10.62 19.40
C GLY A 329 -22.69 -9.87 20.27
N LEU A 330 -22.91 -9.80 21.59
CA LEU A 330 -22.02 -9.15 22.54
C LEU A 330 -20.67 -9.87 22.66
N ALA A 331 -20.67 -11.21 22.66
CA ALA A 331 -19.43 -11.99 22.68
C ALA A 331 -18.56 -11.70 21.45
N MET A 332 -19.17 -11.68 20.25
CA MET A 332 -18.45 -11.32 19.01
C MET A 332 -18.00 -9.87 19.01
N TYR A 333 -18.82 -8.95 19.52
CA TYR A 333 -18.49 -7.54 19.62
C TYR A 333 -17.28 -7.29 20.54
N ALA A 334 -17.20 -8.00 21.67
CA ALA A 334 -16.04 -7.94 22.55
C ALA A 334 -14.75 -8.39 21.83
N GLY A 335 -14.83 -9.45 21.03
CA GLY A 335 -13.72 -9.87 20.16
C GLY A 335 -13.33 -8.79 19.15
N TYR A 336 -14.30 -8.18 18.48
CA TYR A 336 -14.07 -7.05 17.58
C TYR A 336 -13.38 -5.87 18.28
N ALA A 337 -13.81 -5.50 19.50
CA ALA A 337 -13.22 -4.40 20.25
C ALA A 337 -11.72 -4.62 20.51
N LEU A 338 -11.32 -5.85 20.85
CA LEU A 338 -9.91 -6.23 21.02
C LEU A 338 -9.13 -6.08 19.71
N LEU A 339 -9.68 -6.57 18.60
CA LEU A 339 -9.06 -6.44 17.28
C LEU A 339 -8.89 -4.96 16.88
N ALA A 340 -9.92 -4.14 17.08
CA ALA A 340 -9.89 -2.71 16.83
C ALA A 340 -8.78 -2.00 17.60
N MET A 341 -8.64 -2.28 18.90
CA MET A 341 -7.58 -1.72 19.74
C MET A 341 -6.18 -2.16 19.30
N GLN A 342 -6.01 -3.42 18.88
CA GLN A 342 -4.74 -3.91 18.34
C GLN A 342 -4.36 -3.15 17.05
N SER A 343 -5.33 -2.91 16.16
CA SER A 343 -5.10 -2.18 14.91
C SER A 343 -4.63 -0.74 15.15
N MET A 344 -5.06 -0.07 16.21
CA MET A 344 -4.71 1.34 16.45
C MET A 344 -3.20 1.56 16.64
N ARG A 345 -2.48 0.56 17.16
CA ARG A 345 -1.02 0.64 17.36
C ARG A 345 -0.26 0.76 16.05
N SER A 346 -0.77 0.18 14.95
CA SER A 346 -0.12 0.25 13.64
C SER A 346 -0.43 1.52 12.86
N VAL A 347 -1.38 2.34 13.31
CA VAL A 347 -1.80 3.58 12.62
C VAL A 347 -0.80 4.71 12.85
N TYR A 348 -0.19 4.80 14.04
CA TYR A 348 0.70 5.90 14.39
C TYR A 348 1.93 6.04 13.46
N PRO A 349 2.69 4.95 13.16
CA PRO A 349 3.81 5.02 12.21
C PRO A 349 3.38 5.45 10.79
N ILE A 350 2.18 5.07 10.35
CA ILE A 350 1.62 5.45 9.05
C ILE A 350 1.33 6.95 9.03
N ALA A 351 0.72 7.47 10.10
CA ALA A 351 0.40 8.89 10.25
C ALA A 351 1.68 9.74 10.24
N GLN A 352 2.68 9.36 11.04
CA GLN A 352 3.97 10.04 11.07
C GLN A 352 4.63 10.06 9.68
N ARG A 353 4.69 8.91 9.00
CA ARG A 353 5.31 8.81 7.67
C ARG A 353 4.64 9.71 6.64
N PHE A 354 3.33 9.92 6.76
CA PHE A 354 2.60 10.80 5.87
C PHE A 354 2.89 12.28 6.14
N ASP A 355 3.00 12.68 7.40
CA ASP A 355 3.26 14.07 7.80
C ASP A 355 4.72 14.49 7.57
N GLU A 356 5.64 13.52 7.52
CA GLU A 356 7.02 13.76 7.11
C GLU A 356 7.05 14.43 5.73
N LYS A 357 7.86 15.48 5.57
CA LYS A 357 8.06 16.07 4.24
C LYS A 357 8.74 15.04 3.34
N PRO A 358 8.26 14.83 2.09
CA PRO A 358 8.97 14.01 1.12
C PRO A 358 10.37 14.58 0.97
N ALA A 359 11.36 13.82 1.42
CA ALA A 359 12.72 14.33 1.54
C ALA A 359 13.22 14.82 0.18
N SER A 360 13.44 16.14 0.05
CA SER A 360 14.19 16.73 -1.04
C SER A 360 15.60 16.17 -1.00
N HIS A 361 15.87 15.16 -1.84
CA HIS A 361 17.22 14.67 -2.11
C HIS A 361 18.07 14.37 -0.85
N TYR A 362 17.53 13.55 0.06
CA TYR A 362 18.38 12.86 1.04
C TYR A 362 18.41 11.38 0.72
N ALA A 363 19.60 10.94 0.32
CA ALA A 363 19.96 9.60 -0.09
C ALA A 363 19.39 8.52 0.84
N VAL A 364 18.66 7.58 0.21
CA VAL A 364 18.48 6.15 0.53
C VAL A 364 18.82 5.76 1.97
N VAL A 365 17.79 5.36 2.73
CA VAL A 365 17.81 4.11 3.51
C VAL A 365 16.41 3.48 3.65
N LYS A 366 16.22 2.34 2.97
CA LYS A 366 15.51 1.15 3.46
C LYS A 366 15.98 -0.06 2.65
N ASP A 367 16.77 -0.92 3.29
CA ASP A 367 17.04 -2.36 3.10
C ASP A 367 16.82 -3.12 1.76
N ASP A 368 16.99 -2.51 0.59
CA ASP A 368 17.18 -3.24 -0.69
C ASP A 368 18.38 -4.21 -0.63
N ILE A 369 19.35 -3.91 0.24
CA ILE A 369 20.53 -4.76 0.46
C ILE A 369 20.14 -6.13 1.03
N SER A 370 19.20 -6.18 1.97
CA SER A 370 18.72 -7.45 2.54
C SER A 370 17.90 -8.25 1.52
N ALA A 371 17.06 -7.58 0.72
CA ALA A 371 16.24 -8.25 -0.29
C ALA A 371 17.09 -8.88 -1.41
N ARG A 372 18.16 -8.20 -1.83
CA ARG A 372 19.08 -8.65 -2.89
C ARG A 372 20.06 -9.73 -2.43
N LEU A 373 20.37 -9.80 -1.13
CA LEU A 373 21.22 -10.85 -0.58
C LEU A 373 20.45 -12.17 -0.44
N PRO A 374 21.08 -13.32 -0.77
CA PRO A 374 20.52 -14.63 -0.45
C PRO A 374 20.25 -14.77 1.06
N ALA A 375 19.23 -15.53 1.44
CA ALA A 375 18.77 -15.68 2.83
C ALA A 375 19.90 -15.94 3.84
N ARG A 376 20.90 -16.76 3.46
CA ARG A 376 22.08 -17.06 4.30
C ARG A 376 22.94 -15.83 4.62
N TYR A 377 23.04 -14.86 3.71
CA TYR A 377 23.83 -13.64 3.89
C TYR A 377 23.04 -12.46 4.47
N ARG A 378 21.69 -12.52 4.46
CA ARG A 378 20.84 -11.54 5.16
C ARG A 378 21.12 -11.50 6.65
N ARG A 379 21.36 -12.66 7.26
CA ARG A 379 21.72 -12.76 8.69
C ARG A 379 23.05 -12.07 9.01
N ALA A 380 24.05 -12.19 8.14
CA ALA A 380 25.32 -11.47 8.29
C ALA A 380 25.14 -9.95 8.15
N TYR A 381 24.31 -9.52 7.20
CA TYR A 381 23.97 -8.10 7.04
C TYR A 381 23.28 -7.53 8.27
N GLN A 382 22.24 -8.20 8.80
CA GLN A 382 21.53 -7.79 10.01
C GLN A 382 22.46 -7.73 11.23
N TYR A 383 23.32 -8.74 11.41
CA TYR A 383 24.30 -8.77 12.49
C TYR A 383 25.26 -7.59 12.42
N MET A 384 25.74 -7.27 11.21
CA MET A 384 26.66 -6.14 10.97
C MET A 384 26.02 -4.78 11.28
N LEU A 385 24.74 -4.59 10.97
CA LEU A 385 24.03 -3.34 11.30
C LEU A 385 23.79 -3.20 12.81
N ALA A 386 23.31 -4.26 13.45
CA ALA A 386 23.03 -4.29 14.90
C ALA A 386 24.29 -4.00 15.73
N HIS A 387 25.45 -4.50 15.28
CA HIS A 387 26.74 -4.31 15.97
C HIS A 387 27.59 -3.19 15.36
N SER A 388 26.99 -2.31 14.55
CA SER A 388 27.75 -1.26 13.85
C SER A 388 28.46 -0.28 14.80
N HIS A 389 27.95 -0.09 16.02
CA HIS A 389 28.56 0.71 17.08
C HIS A 389 29.89 0.12 17.63
N VAL A 390 30.13 -1.19 17.45
CA VAL A 390 31.34 -1.87 17.93
C VAL A 390 32.54 -1.50 17.05
N SER A 391 33.43 -0.66 17.58
CA SER A 391 34.59 -0.15 16.82
C SER A 391 35.60 -1.21 16.37
N THR A 392 35.63 -2.38 17.03
CA THR A 392 36.50 -3.52 16.67
C THR A 392 35.86 -4.55 15.76
N LEU A 393 34.59 -4.38 15.35
CA LEU A 393 33.88 -5.37 14.53
C LEU A 393 34.62 -5.63 13.21
N SER A 394 35.15 -6.84 13.03
CA SER A 394 35.81 -7.24 11.79
C SER A 394 34.84 -7.99 10.85
N ILE A 395 35.13 -7.96 9.55
CA ILE A 395 34.32 -8.71 8.57
C ILE A 395 34.48 -10.22 8.76
N ASN A 396 35.61 -10.66 9.31
CA ASN A 396 35.83 -12.06 9.66
C ASN A 396 34.88 -12.50 10.79
N ASP A 397 34.66 -11.66 11.80
CA ASP A 397 33.69 -11.95 12.87
C ASP A 397 32.27 -12.07 12.32
N VAL A 398 31.89 -11.17 11.40
CA VAL A 398 30.59 -11.21 10.72
C VAL A 398 30.42 -12.48 9.87
N ALA A 399 31.48 -12.94 9.21
CA ALA A 399 31.45 -14.15 8.40
C ALA A 399 31.31 -15.42 9.27
N ASN A 400 31.98 -15.44 10.43
CA ASN A 400 31.92 -16.53 11.40
C ASN A 400 30.50 -16.74 11.96
N VAL A 401 29.73 -15.66 12.18
CA VAL A 401 28.34 -15.74 12.67
C VAL A 401 27.41 -16.53 11.75
N ILE A 402 27.71 -16.58 10.45
CA ILE A 402 26.94 -17.35 9.47
C ILE A 402 27.70 -18.57 8.92
N GLY A 403 28.85 -18.92 9.50
CA GLY A 403 29.63 -20.11 9.15
C GLY A 403 30.24 -20.08 7.74
N VAL A 404 30.65 -18.90 7.24
CA VAL A 404 31.32 -18.76 5.94
C VAL A 404 32.69 -18.09 6.08
N SER A 405 33.54 -18.23 5.05
CA SER A 405 34.81 -17.50 5.01
C SER A 405 34.60 -16.01 4.68
N GLU A 406 35.51 -15.13 5.14
CA GLU A 406 35.48 -13.70 4.80
C GLU A 406 35.42 -13.49 3.27
N ARG A 407 36.16 -14.29 2.50
CA ARG A 407 36.16 -14.22 1.03
C ARG A 407 34.79 -14.54 0.43
N ALA A 408 34.09 -15.55 0.96
CA ALA A 408 32.74 -15.90 0.50
C ALA A 408 31.72 -14.81 0.84
N LEU A 409 31.84 -14.18 2.02
CA LEU A 409 30.98 -13.06 2.41
C LEU A 409 31.21 -11.83 1.53
N GLN A 410 32.49 -11.48 1.27
CA GLN A 410 32.83 -10.36 0.40
C GLN A 410 32.36 -10.57 -1.05
N LEU A 411 32.51 -11.78 -1.58
CA LEU A 411 32.07 -12.11 -2.93
C LEU A 411 30.55 -12.00 -3.05
N ALA A 412 29.80 -12.57 -2.09
CA ALA A 412 28.33 -12.51 -2.09
C ALA A 412 27.82 -11.06 -2.01
N PHE A 413 28.44 -10.21 -1.19
CA PHE A 413 28.10 -8.80 -1.11
C PHE A 413 28.43 -8.09 -2.44
N LYS A 414 29.61 -8.33 -3.02
CA LYS A 414 29.98 -7.70 -4.30
C LYS A 414 29.05 -8.15 -5.45
N GLU A 415 28.68 -9.41 -5.50
CA GLU A 415 27.84 -10.02 -6.54
C GLU A 415 26.40 -9.52 -6.47
N HIS A 416 25.79 -9.52 -5.29
CA HIS A 416 24.36 -9.23 -5.15
C HIS A 416 24.03 -7.75 -4.95
N ILE A 417 24.92 -7.00 -4.31
CA ILE A 417 24.67 -5.60 -3.92
C ILE A 417 25.74 -4.63 -4.43
N GLY A 418 26.77 -5.09 -5.16
CA GLY A 418 27.78 -4.25 -5.79
C GLY A 418 28.75 -3.56 -4.83
N LEU A 419 28.66 -3.83 -3.52
CA LEU A 419 29.45 -3.18 -2.47
C LEU A 419 30.17 -4.22 -1.62
N SER A 420 31.32 -3.88 -1.06
CA SER A 420 31.96 -4.74 -0.05
C SER A 420 31.26 -4.62 1.32
N PRO A 421 31.31 -5.65 2.18
CA PRO A 421 30.78 -5.58 3.54
C PRO A 421 31.34 -4.40 4.34
N ARG A 422 32.63 -4.06 4.14
CA ARG A 422 33.29 -2.91 4.80
C ARG A 422 32.69 -1.58 4.38
N GLU A 423 32.37 -1.42 3.10
CA GLU A 423 31.75 -0.20 2.58
C GLU A 423 30.31 -0.04 3.07
N VAL A 424 29.56 -1.13 3.13
CA VAL A 424 28.21 -1.16 3.70
C VAL A 424 28.24 -0.73 5.17
N LEU A 425 29.11 -1.33 5.98
CA LEU A 425 29.26 -0.96 7.39
C LEU A 425 29.70 0.50 7.57
N ARG A 426 30.65 0.96 6.75
CA ARG A 426 31.14 2.35 6.81
C ARG A 426 30.04 3.35 6.45
N ARG A 427 29.24 3.06 5.42
CA ARG A 427 28.12 3.89 5.00
C ARG A 427 27.06 3.98 6.12
N HIS A 428 26.71 2.84 6.72
CA HIS A 428 25.75 2.81 7.83
C HIS A 428 26.22 3.63 9.04
N ARG A 429 27.51 3.51 9.43
CA ARG A 429 28.08 4.32 10.51
C ARG A 429 28.02 5.82 10.21
N MET A 430 28.35 6.23 8.99
CA MET A 430 28.32 7.64 8.57
C MET A 430 26.91 8.24 8.65
N GLN A 431 25.92 7.44 8.29
CA GLN A 431 24.53 7.83 8.37
C GLN A 431 24.06 7.99 9.80
N LYS A 432 24.30 7.01 10.67
CA LYS A 432 23.92 7.08 12.07
C LYS A 432 24.58 8.26 12.80
N ILE A 433 25.82 8.58 12.42
CA ILE A 433 26.50 9.79 12.91
C ILE A 433 25.79 11.06 12.43
N ARG A 434 25.33 11.11 11.17
CA ARG A 434 24.60 12.26 10.65
C ARG A 434 23.25 12.45 11.36
N GLU A 435 22.50 11.37 11.55
CA GLU A 435 21.22 11.37 12.28
C GLU A 435 21.41 11.94 13.70
N ASP A 436 22.35 11.38 14.47
CA ASP A 436 22.64 11.86 15.83
C ASP A 436 23.15 13.32 15.85
N LEU A 437 23.90 13.77 14.84
CA LEU A 437 24.37 15.17 14.74
C LEU A 437 23.25 16.16 14.39
N GLN A 438 22.18 15.72 13.73
CA GLN A 438 21.03 16.56 13.38
C GLN A 438 20.03 16.65 14.53
N GLU A 439 19.93 15.62 15.37
CA GLU A 439 19.04 15.59 16.52
C GLU A 439 19.66 16.23 17.79
N ALA A 440 20.99 16.19 17.93
CA ALA A 440 21.67 16.68 19.13
C ALA A 440 22.13 18.14 18.99
N THR A 441 21.47 19.06 19.69
CA THR A 441 21.96 20.44 19.85
C THR A 441 23.10 20.49 20.89
N GLY A 442 24.34 20.63 20.42
CA GLY A 442 25.51 20.90 21.27
C GLY A 442 26.41 19.70 21.62
N ALA A 443 26.17 18.51 21.07
CA ALA A 443 27.05 17.36 21.28
C ALA A 443 28.37 17.48 20.52
N GLY A 444 29.47 16.98 21.09
CA GLY A 444 30.77 16.98 20.43
C GLY A 444 30.78 16.07 19.20
N VAL A 445 31.12 16.60 18.02
CA VAL A 445 31.16 15.84 16.75
C VAL A 445 31.94 14.52 16.84
N MET A 446 33.04 14.51 17.59
CA MET A 446 33.87 13.31 17.77
C MET A 446 33.25 12.32 18.78
N GLU A 447 32.52 12.81 19.77
CA GLU A 447 31.81 12.00 20.77
C GLU A 447 30.69 11.19 20.11
N VAL A 448 29.90 11.85 19.24
CA VAL A 448 28.89 11.19 18.40
C VAL A 448 29.53 10.15 17.47
N ALA A 449 30.67 10.47 16.86
CA ALA A 449 31.38 9.52 16.01
C ALA A 449 31.90 8.29 16.77
N MET A 450 32.34 8.46 18.02
CA MET A 450 32.80 7.35 18.87
C MET A 450 31.65 6.41 19.25
N LYS A 451 30.45 6.95 19.54
CA LYS A 451 29.23 6.16 19.80
C LYS A 451 28.88 5.20 18.65
N HIS A 452 29.19 5.59 17.42
CA HIS A 452 28.96 4.80 16.20
C HIS A 452 30.19 4.04 15.70
N GLY A 453 31.17 3.84 16.58
CA GLY A 453 32.31 2.95 16.32
C GLY A 453 33.45 3.58 15.51
N ILE A 454 33.51 4.91 15.38
CA ILE A 454 34.61 5.63 14.71
C ILE A 454 35.53 6.28 15.73
N ARG A 455 36.78 5.82 15.76
CA ARG A 455 37.76 6.21 16.78
C ARG A 455 38.56 7.47 16.42
N ASN A 456 38.69 7.80 15.14
CA ASN A 456 39.66 8.79 14.67
C ASN A 456 38.99 9.87 13.81
N ARG A 457 39.33 11.13 14.07
CA ARG A 457 38.77 12.30 13.36
C ARG A 457 39.08 12.31 11.85
N THR A 458 40.22 11.76 11.44
CA THR A 458 40.60 11.62 10.02
C THR A 458 39.67 10.64 9.30
N ALA A 459 39.34 9.51 9.93
CA ALA A 459 38.44 8.51 9.35
C ALA A 459 37.00 9.03 9.23
N LEU A 460 36.56 9.78 10.25
CA LEU A 460 35.29 10.51 10.24
C LEU A 460 35.26 11.52 9.09
N THR A 461 36.21 12.45 9.03
CA THR A 461 36.22 13.53 8.04
C THR A 461 36.32 13.00 6.61
N ALA A 462 37.20 12.03 6.37
CA ALA A 462 37.34 11.42 5.04
C ALA A 462 36.12 10.58 4.65
N GLY A 463 35.50 9.87 5.60
CA GLY A 463 34.25 9.15 5.37
C GLY A 463 33.11 10.11 5.06
N TYR A 464 32.94 11.14 5.89
CA TYR A 464 31.81 12.06 5.82
C TYR A 464 31.84 12.88 4.53
N ARG A 465 33.01 13.39 4.14
CA ARG A 465 33.17 14.06 2.84
C ARG A 465 32.86 13.14 1.66
N ARG A 466 33.28 11.87 1.73
CA ARG A 466 33.03 10.89 0.66
C ARG A 466 31.53 10.60 0.44
N TYR A 467 30.71 10.65 1.50
CA TYR A 467 29.28 10.33 1.39
C TYR A 467 28.37 11.57 1.30
N TYR A 468 28.80 12.72 1.80
CA TYR A 468 27.96 13.90 1.95
C TYR A 468 28.54 15.18 1.36
N ASN A 469 29.74 15.16 0.78
CA ASN A 469 30.44 16.33 0.22
C ASN A 469 30.54 17.53 1.20
N GLU A 470 30.45 17.29 2.50
CA GLU A 470 30.54 18.29 3.55
C GLU A 470 31.34 17.79 4.75
N THR A 471 31.62 18.66 5.72
CA THR A 471 32.28 18.27 6.98
C THR A 471 31.24 18.01 8.08
N PRO A 472 31.49 17.07 9.01
CA PRO A 472 30.55 16.79 10.09
C PRO A 472 30.20 18.02 10.95
N SER A 473 31.14 18.97 11.10
CA SER A 473 30.92 20.23 11.83
C SER A 473 30.00 21.22 11.11
N LYS A 474 29.85 21.09 9.79
CA LYS A 474 28.91 21.91 9.01
C LYS A 474 27.47 21.47 9.28
N THR A 475 27.27 20.17 9.48
CA THR A 475 25.96 19.57 9.82
C THR A 475 25.43 20.02 11.18
N THR A 476 26.30 20.38 12.13
CA THR A 476 25.90 20.88 13.45
C THR A 476 25.63 22.39 13.51
N MET A 477 25.91 23.14 12.43
CA MET A 477 25.76 24.61 12.36
C MET A 477 24.56 25.09 11.54
N GLY A 478 23.85 24.19 10.88
CA GLY A 478 22.58 24.45 10.20
C GLY A 478 21.46 23.70 10.90
#